data_AF-A0A1I3L3A9-F1
#
_entry.id   AF-A0A1I3L3A9-F1
#
_cell.length_a   1.000
_cell.length_b   1.000
_cell.length_c   1.000
_cell.angle_alpha   90.00
_cell.angle_beta   90.00
_cell.angle_gamma   90.00
#
_symmetry.space_group_name_H-M   'P 1'
#
loop_
_entity.id
_entity.type
_entity.pdbx_description
1 polymer ?
#
loop_
_entity_poly.entity_id
_entity_poly.type
_entity_poly.pdbx_seq_one_letter_code
_entity_poly.pdbx_strand_id
1 'polypeptide(L)' 'MDYQRLSKEMSYALRHAPHEYELEVDEYGWVEIEQLISSLQEQPVWRHVSEQDFHIMVVSPPTS' A
#
# COMPACT_ATOMS: atom_id res chain seq x y z
N MET A 1 -13.23 -1.97 -5.36
CA MET A 1 -11.92 -2.21 -4.73
C MET A 1 -12.15 -2.62 -3.28
N ASP A 2 -11.42 -3.60 -2.77
CA ASP A 2 -11.55 -4.04 -1.37
C ASP A 2 -10.54 -3.28 -0.50
N TYR A 3 -10.97 -2.15 0.06
CA TYR A 3 -10.11 -1.26 0.84
C TYR A 3 -9.67 -1.86 2.18
N GLN A 4 -10.43 -2.81 2.74
CA GLN A 4 -10.02 -3.53 3.96
C GLN A 4 -8.83 -4.45 3.67
N ARG A 5 -8.88 -5.17 2.55
CA ARG A 5 -7.74 -5.99 2.11
C ARG A 5 -6.56 -5.14 1.69
N LEU A 6 -6.78 -4.02 0.99
CA LEU A 6 -5.71 -3.09 0.61
C LEU A 6 -5.00 -2.51 1.84
N SER A 7 -5.76 -2.10 2.85
CA SER A 7 -5.23 -1.59 4.12
C SER A 7 -4.36 -2.62 4.85
N LYS A 8 -4.80 -3.89 4.86
CA LYS A 8 -4.02 -5.00 5.44
C LYS A 8 -2.75 -5.29 4.65
N GLU A 9 -2.84 -5.32 3.33
CA GLU A 9 -1.70 -5.57 2.44
C GLU A 9 -0.63 -4.49 2.60
N MET A 10 -1.04 -3.22 2.51
CA MET A 10 -0.15 -2.08 2.71
C MET A 10 0.49 -2.10 4.10
N SER A 11 -0.31 -2.38 5.13
CA SER A 11 0.17 -2.53 6.50
C SER A 11 1.23 -3.63 6.64
N TYR A 12 1.10 -4.71 5.86
CA TYR A 12 2.06 -5.80 5.84
C TYR A 12 3.35 -5.41 5.14
N ALA A 13 3.24 -4.86 3.93
CA ALA A 13 4.38 -4.37 3.16
C ALA A 13 5.20 -3.35 3.97
N LEU A 14 4.58 -2.34 4.57
CA LEU A 14 5.30 -1.27 5.27
C LEU A 14 5.90 -1.71 6.61
N ARG A 15 5.22 -2.58 7.39
CA ARG A 15 5.68 -2.92 8.76
C ARG A 15 6.45 -4.23 8.86
N HIS A 16 6.15 -5.20 8.00
CA HIS A 16 6.66 -6.56 8.15
C HIS A 16 7.68 -6.91 7.08
N ALA A 17 7.48 -6.48 5.84
CA ALA A 17 8.26 -6.96 4.72
C ALA A 17 8.52 -5.91 3.62
N PRO A 18 9.03 -4.70 3.93
CA PRO A 18 9.22 -3.67 2.91
C PRO A 18 10.18 -4.14 1.80
N HIS A 19 11.19 -4.93 2.15
CA HIS A 19 12.14 -5.50 1.20
C HIS A 19 11.53 -6.50 0.20
N GLU A 20 10.45 -7.22 0.55
CA GLU A 20 9.78 -8.17 -0.37
C GLU A 20 9.01 -7.43 -1.47
N TYR A 21 8.60 -6.20 -1.20
CA TYR A 21 7.95 -5.30 -2.14
C TYR A 21 8.96 -4.31 -2.73
N GLU A 22 10.26 -4.57 -2.62
CA GLU A 22 11.34 -3.69 -3.11
C GLU A 22 11.18 -2.23 -2.65
N LEU A 23 10.60 -2.00 -1.46
CA LEU A 23 10.36 -0.66 -0.90
C LEU A 23 11.60 -0.17 -0.17
N GLU A 24 12.02 1.04 -0.51
CA GLU A 24 13.05 1.75 0.22
C GLU A 24 12.39 2.59 1.30
N VAL A 25 12.53 2.13 2.55
CA VAL A 25 12.05 2.85 3.73
C VAL A 25 13.17 3.78 4.21
N ASP A 26 12.86 5.07 4.35
CA ASP A 26 13.81 6.05 4.85
C ASP A 26 14.04 5.93 6.37
N GLU A 27 14.93 6.75 6.91
CA GLU A 27 15.26 6.78 8.34
C GLU A 27 14.08 7.14 9.27
N TYR A 28 13.01 7.69 8.70
CA TYR A 28 11.80 8.10 9.40
C TYR A 28 10.64 7.12 9.23
N GLY A 29 10.80 6.07 8.42
CA GLY A 29 9.77 5.08 8.14
C GLY A 29 8.86 5.43 6.94
N TRP A 30 9.21 6.41 6.13
CA TRP A 30 8.46 6.77 4.91
C TRP A 30 8.94 6.00 3.70
N VAL A 31 8.04 5.85 2.74
CA VAL A 31 8.26 5.23 1.43
C VAL A 31 7.60 6.11 0.38
N GLU A 32 8.20 6.22 -0.79
CA GLU A 32 7.60 6.91 -1.93
C GLU A 32 6.29 6.22 -2.36
N ILE A 33 5.22 6.99 -2.48
CA ILE A 33 3.89 6.44 -2.79
C ILE A 33 3.85 5.76 -4.16
N GLU A 34 4.60 6.28 -5.13
CA GLU A 34 4.74 5.69 -6.46
C GLU A 34 5.41 4.32 -6.41
N GLN A 35 6.44 4.15 -5.56
CA GLN A 35 7.14 2.88 -5.38
C GLN A 35 6.20 1.84 -4.74
N LEU A 36 5.45 2.23 -3.73
CA LEU A 36 4.44 1.37 -3.10
C LEU A 36 3.35 0.95 -4.10
N ILE A 37 2.82 1.89 -4.90
CA ILE A 37 1.83 1.60 -5.93
C ILE A 37 2.39 0.61 -6.95
N SER A 38 3.59 0.86 -7.48
CA SER A 38 4.22 0.01 -8.49
C SER A 38 4.40 -1.43 -7.97
N SER A 39 4.87 -1.57 -6.73
CA SER A 39 5.13 -2.86 -6.10
C SER A 39 3.83 -3.64 -5.83
N LEU A 40 2.76 -2.93 -5.44
CA LEU A 40 1.45 -3.57 -5.30
C LEU A 40 0.89 -4.01 -6.66
N GLN A 41 1.05 -3.20 -7.71
CA GLN A 41 0.54 -3.50 -9.06
C GLN A 41 1.17 -4.74 -9.69
N GLU A 42 2.31 -5.23 -9.18
CA GLU A 42 2.87 -6.53 -9.57
C GLU A 42 1.92 -7.69 -9.26
N GLN A 43 1.11 -7.55 -8.20
CA GLN A 43 0.09 -8.51 -7.86
C GLN A 43 -1.16 -8.29 -8.72
N PRO A 44 -1.69 -9.32 -9.41
CA PRO A 44 -2.86 -9.19 -10.28
C PRO A 44 -4.11 -8.60 -9.60
N VAL A 45 -4.26 -8.81 -8.29
CA VAL A 45 -5.38 -8.29 -7.49
C VAL A 45 -5.31 -6.77 -7.28
N TRP A 46 -4.12 -6.19 -7.32
CA TRP A 46 -3.87 -4.76 -7.09
C TRP A 46 -3.41 -4.01 -8.34
N ARG A 47 -3.44 -4.66 -9.51
CA ARG A 47 -2.97 -4.09 -10.79
C ARG A 47 -3.58 -2.74 -11.16
N HIS A 48 -4.77 -2.44 -10.65
CA HIS A 48 -5.50 -1.21 -10.92
C HIS A 48 -5.53 -0.25 -9.71
N VAL A 49 -4.73 -0.51 -8.67
CA VAL A 49 -4.63 0.40 -7.52
C VAL A 49 -3.97 1.70 -7.95
N SER A 50 -4.50 2.81 -7.47
CA SER A 50 -4.04 4.16 -7.74
C SER A 50 -3.87 4.95 -6.45
N GLU A 51 -3.16 6.08 -6.49
CA GLU A 51 -3.05 7.00 -5.35
C GLU A 51 -4.40 7.41 -4.76
N GLN A 52 -5.44 7.55 -5.61
CA GLN A 52 -6.79 7.88 -5.16
C GLN A 52 -7.36 6.80 -4.21
N ASP A 53 -7.06 5.53 -4.44
CA ASP A 53 -7.50 4.44 -3.58
C ASP A 53 -6.88 4.54 -2.18
N PHE A 54 -5.62 4.99 -2.08
CA PHE A 54 -4.97 5.27 -0.80
C PHE A 54 -5.61 6.46 -0.09
N HIS A 55 -5.91 7.53 -0.84
CA HIS A 55 -6.58 8.69 -0.27
C HIS A 55 -7.97 8.33 0.28
N ILE A 56 -8.76 7.56 -0.48
CA ILE A 56 -10.08 7.07 -0.05
C ILE A 56 -9.96 6.21 1.21
N MET A 57 -8.98 5.30 1.24
CA MET A 57 -8.75 4.43 2.39
C MET A 57 -8.37 5.20 3.66
N VAL A 58 -7.56 6.26 3.55
CA VAL A 58 -7.13 7.07 4.70
C VAL A 58 -8.23 8.02 5.18
N VAL A 59 -9.00 8.60 4.27
CA VAL A 59 -10.07 9.57 4.59
C VAL A 59 -11.35 8.87 5.06
N SER A 60 -11.63 7.68 4.55
CA SER A 60 -12.76 6.83 4.94
C SER A 60 -12.26 5.45 5.33
N PRO A 61 -11.55 5.33 6.47
CA PRO A 61 -11.14 4.03 6.96
C PRO A 61 -12.41 3.18 7.11
N PRO A 62 -12.45 1.96 6.52
CA PRO A 62 -13.61 1.10 6.67
C PRO A 62 -13.78 0.80 8.16
N THR A 63 -14.77 1.44 8.77
CA THR A 63 -15.15 1.21 10.16
C THR A 63 -15.45 -0.27 10.29
N SER A 64 -14.63 -0.95 11.10
CA SER A 64 -14.76 -2.36 11.41
C SER A 64 -16.03 -2.66 12.19
#